data_AF-A0A099ZQH2-F1
#
_entry.id   AF-A0A099ZQH2-F1
#
_cell.length_a   1.000
_cell.length_b   1.000
_cell.length_c   1.000
_cell.angle_alpha   90.00
_cell.angle_beta   90.00
_cell.angle_gamma   90.00
#
_symmetry.space_group_name_H-M   'P 1'
#
loop_
_entity.id
_entity.type
_entity.pdbx_description
1 polymer ?
#
loop_
_entity_poly.entity_id
_entity_poly.type
_entity_poly.pdbx_seq_one_letter_code
_entity_poly.pdbx_strand_id
1 'polypeptide(L)'
;QITKKLDLRGNNLKVIPAGAFLNIPYLTHLNLQHCKVESIEEGAFRGLGRLVYLNLASNSISVIYQESLDGLSFLQQLILEKNRIEEIQPGAFGQL
;
A
#
# COMPACT_ATOMS: atom_id res chain seq x y z
N GLN A 1 4.24 -3.55 21.90
CA GLN A 1 4.30 -4.15 20.54
C GLN A 1 5.66 -3.84 19.94
N ILE A 2 6.31 -4.80 19.27
CA ILE A 2 7.56 -4.53 18.54
C ILE A 2 7.19 -3.97 17.18
N THR A 3 7.61 -2.74 16.90
CA THR A 3 7.41 -2.09 15.60
C THR A 3 8.41 -2.63 14.59
N LYS A 4 7.93 -3.15 13.46
CA LYS A 4 8.78 -3.52 12.31
C LYS A 4 8.49 -2.57 11.17
N LYS A 5 9.53 -1.87 10.71
CA LYS A 5 9.43 -0.84 9.67
C LYS A 5 10.24 -1.25 8.45
N LEU A 6 9.68 -1.01 7.27
CA LEU A 6 10.36 -1.15 6.00
C LEU A 6 10.22 0.18 5.26
N ASP A 7 11.35 0.82 4.99
CA ASP A 7 11.41 2.06 4.22
C ASP A 7 12.05 1.77 2.87
N LEU A 8 11.25 1.94 1.81
CA LEU A 8 11.65 1.76 0.41
C LEU A 8 11.57 3.08 -0.35
N ARG A 9 11.47 4.22 0.34
CA ARG A 9 11.27 5.53 -0.26
C ARG A 9 12.33 5.84 -1.32
N GLY A 10 11.89 6.42 -2.43
CA GLY A 10 12.77 6.89 -3.51
C GLY A 10 13.28 5.80 -4.46
N ASN A 11 12.80 4.56 -4.31
CA ASN A 11 13.09 3.49 -5.27
C ASN A 11 12.29 3.64 -6.58
N ASN A 12 12.57 2.80 -7.56
CA ASN A 12 11.85 2.78 -8.83
C ASN A 12 11.05 1.47 -8.97
N LEU A 13 9.89 1.40 -8.29
CA LEU A 13 9.08 0.18 -8.28
C LEU A 13 8.16 0.11 -9.49
N LYS A 14 7.52 1.23 -9.86
CA LYS A 14 6.49 1.35 -10.90
C LYS A 14 5.23 0.52 -10.68
N VAL A 15 5.35 -0.74 -10.29
CA VAL A 15 4.28 -1.66 -9.95
C VAL A 15 4.56 -2.27 -8.57
N ILE A 16 3.53 -2.42 -7.75
CA ILE A 16 3.60 -3.28 -6.55
C ILE A 16 2.95 -4.62 -6.92
N PRO A 17 3.73 -5.69 -7.09
CA PRO A 17 3.20 -6.95 -7.57
C PRO A 17 2.39 -7.69 -6.50
N ALA A 18 1.51 -8.60 -6.94
CA ALA A 18 0.77 -9.48 -6.05
C ALA A 18 1.72 -10.25 -5.10
N GLY A 19 1.42 -10.23 -3.81
CA GLY A 19 2.22 -10.95 -2.81
C GLY A 19 3.63 -10.40 -2.55
N ALA A 20 3.92 -9.15 -2.93
CA ALA A 20 5.23 -8.50 -2.73
C ALA A 20 5.79 -8.62 -1.29
N PHE A 21 4.93 -8.76 -0.29
CA PHE A 21 5.30 -8.73 1.13
C PHE A 21 4.96 -10.01 1.90
N LEU A 22 4.66 -11.13 1.22
CA LEU A 22 4.26 -12.40 1.86
C LEU A 22 5.28 -12.91 2.89
N ASN A 23 6.58 -12.67 2.67
CA ASN A 23 7.66 -13.15 3.53
C ASN A 23 7.94 -12.26 4.75
N ILE A 24 7.23 -11.14 4.91
CA ILE A 24 7.40 -10.20 6.04
C ILE A 24 6.07 -9.87 6.75
N PRO A 25 5.28 -10.89 7.18
CA PRO A 25 3.91 -10.71 7.67
C PRO A 25 3.80 -9.93 9.00
N TYR A 26 4.94 -9.66 9.65
CA TYR A 26 5.00 -8.95 10.93
C TYR A 26 5.25 -7.44 10.77
N LEU A 27 5.26 -6.92 9.54
CA LEU A 27 5.47 -5.51 9.27
C LEU A 27 4.33 -4.67 9.87
N THR A 28 4.67 -3.55 10.51
CA THR A 28 3.69 -2.61 11.05
C THR A 28 3.72 -1.26 10.35
N HIS A 29 4.84 -0.88 9.74
CA HIS A 29 4.96 0.36 8.97
C HIS A 29 5.66 0.10 7.65
N LEU A 30 5.04 0.56 6.56
CA LEU A 30 5.57 0.46 5.21
C LEU A 30 5.62 1.86 4.58
N ASN A 31 6.81 2.28 4.17
CA ASN A 31 7.00 3.53 3.44
C ASN A 31 7.40 3.25 1.99
N LEU A 32 6.51 3.62 1.06
CA LEU A 32 6.65 3.51 -0.39
C LEU A 32 6.54 4.90 -1.04
N GLN A 33 6.87 5.95 -0.29
CA GLN A 33 6.83 7.32 -0.80
C GLN A 33 7.82 7.49 -1.96
N HIS A 34 7.45 8.25 -2.99
CA HIS A 34 8.34 8.54 -4.13
C HIS A 34 8.90 7.28 -4.82
N CYS A 35 8.11 6.21 -4.88
CA CYS A 35 8.51 4.95 -5.53
C CYS A 35 8.11 4.86 -7.02
N LYS A 36 7.54 5.94 -7.58
CA LYS A 36 6.96 6.02 -8.93
C LYS A 36 5.88 4.96 -9.19
N VAL A 37 5.17 4.53 -8.15
CA VAL A 37 4.12 3.51 -8.28
C VAL A 37 2.99 4.06 -9.16
N GLU A 38 2.68 3.35 -10.24
CA GLU A 38 1.58 3.63 -11.16
C GLU A 38 0.44 2.62 -10.95
N SER A 39 0.77 1.37 -10.61
CA SER A 39 -0.19 0.28 -10.44
C SER A 39 0.08 -0.53 -9.16
N ILE A 40 -1.00 -0.97 -8.53
CA ILE A 40 -1.02 -1.89 -7.39
C ILE A 40 -1.82 -3.10 -7.86
N GLU A 41 -1.17 -4.26 -7.99
CA GLU A 41 -1.85 -5.48 -8.41
C GLU A 41 -2.79 -6.01 -7.32
N GLU A 42 -3.79 -6.80 -7.72
CA GLU A 42 -4.68 -7.50 -6.79
C GLU A 42 -3.87 -8.25 -5.73
N GLY A 43 -4.13 -7.92 -4.46
CA GLY A 43 -3.49 -8.60 -3.34
C GLY A 43 -2.00 -8.29 -3.17
N ALA A 44 -1.51 -7.16 -3.70
CA ALA A 44 -0.17 -6.65 -3.45
C ALA A 44 0.20 -6.60 -1.95
N PHE A 45 -0.78 -6.28 -1.09
CA PHE A 45 -0.61 -6.18 0.36
C PHE A 45 -1.18 -7.37 1.14
N ARG A 46 -1.61 -8.46 0.46
CA ARG A 46 -2.07 -9.67 1.15
C ARG A 46 -0.98 -10.20 2.09
N GLY A 47 -1.38 -10.54 3.31
CA GLY A 47 -0.47 -11.00 4.38
C GLY A 47 0.04 -9.90 5.31
N LEU A 48 -0.19 -8.62 4.99
CA LEU A 48 0.16 -7.48 5.85
C LEU A 48 -0.92 -7.12 6.89
N GLY A 49 -1.57 -8.13 7.47
CA GLY A 49 -2.65 -7.96 8.45
C GLY A 49 -2.22 -7.36 9.79
N ARG A 50 -0.96 -6.95 9.96
CA ARG A 50 -0.47 -6.22 11.14
C ARG A 50 -0.03 -4.80 10.79
N LEU A 51 -0.17 -4.39 9.53
CA LEU A 51 0.25 -3.08 9.08
C LEU A 51 -0.69 -2.02 9.66
N VAL A 52 -0.09 -1.03 10.32
CA VAL A 52 -0.79 0.09 10.96
C VAL A 52 -0.63 1.36 10.12
N TYR A 53 0.50 1.48 9.42
CA TYR A 53 0.87 2.65 8.64
C TYR A 53 1.34 2.25 7.24
N LEU A 54 0.70 2.84 6.22
CA LEU A 54 1.08 2.71 4.82
C LEU A 54 1.23 4.11 4.21
N ASN A 55 2.42 4.41 3.69
CA ASN A 55 2.69 5.64 2.96
C ASN A 55 2.93 5.35 1.48
N LEU A 56 1.99 5.77 0.64
CA LEU A 56 2.03 5.73 -0.82
C LEU A 56 2.12 7.14 -1.41
N ALA A 57 2.53 8.15 -0.62
CA ALA A 57 2.57 9.53 -1.06
C ALA A 57 3.55 9.75 -2.22
N SER A 58 3.25 10.75 -3.05
CA SER A 58 4.13 11.17 -4.14
C SER A 58 4.47 10.05 -5.13
N ASN A 59 3.47 9.23 -5.44
CA ASN A 59 3.51 8.25 -6.51
C ASN A 59 2.66 8.74 -7.70
N SER A 60 2.28 7.86 -8.62
CA SER A 60 1.51 8.18 -9.83
C SER A 60 0.29 7.28 -9.96
N ILE A 61 -0.30 6.87 -8.83
CA ILE A 61 -1.52 6.05 -8.79
C ILE A 61 -2.68 6.91 -9.30
N SER A 62 -3.41 6.40 -10.29
CA SER A 62 -4.58 7.05 -10.89
C SER A 62 -5.92 6.48 -10.43
N VAL A 63 -5.97 5.17 -10.16
CA VAL A 63 -7.19 4.48 -9.73
C VAL A 63 -6.90 3.69 -8.47
N ILE A 64 -7.81 3.74 -7.50
CA ILE A 64 -7.81 2.83 -6.35
C ILE A 64 -8.93 1.82 -6.56
N TYR A 65 -8.55 0.56 -6.82
CA TYR A 65 -9.47 -0.54 -7.03
C TYR A 65 -9.95 -1.12 -5.70
N GLN A 66 -11.05 -1.87 -5.72
CA GLN A 66 -11.60 -2.56 -4.55
C GLN A 66 -10.53 -3.42 -3.85
N GLU A 67 -9.73 -4.11 -4.64
CA GLU A 67 -8.73 -5.09 -4.23
C GLU A 67 -7.32 -4.51 -3.99
N SER A 68 -7.10 -3.22 -4.26
CA SER A 68 -5.79 -2.58 -4.14
C SER A 68 -5.25 -2.59 -2.70
N LEU A 69 -6.14 -2.63 -1.70
CA LEU A 69 -5.81 -2.53 -0.27
C LEU A 69 -6.16 -3.81 0.51
N ASP A 70 -6.41 -4.91 -0.20
CA ASP A 70 -6.70 -6.22 0.39
C ASP A 70 -5.61 -6.67 1.39
N GLY A 71 -6.05 -7.19 2.54
CA GLY A 71 -5.17 -7.74 3.57
C GLY A 71 -4.66 -6.73 4.60
N LEU A 72 -5.06 -5.45 4.51
CA LEU A 72 -4.68 -4.38 5.43
C LEU A 72 -5.66 -4.21 6.62
N SER A 73 -6.09 -5.31 7.23
CA SER A 73 -7.20 -5.35 8.22
C SER A 73 -6.99 -4.59 9.54
N PHE A 74 -5.82 -4.00 9.77
CA PHE A 74 -5.49 -3.24 10.98
C PHE A 74 -4.89 -1.86 10.65
N LEU A 75 -5.05 -1.41 9.40
CA LEU A 75 -4.49 -0.15 8.96
C LEU A 75 -5.18 1.02 9.67
N GLN A 76 -4.38 1.90 10.26
CA GLN A 76 -4.88 3.10 10.94
C GLN A 76 -4.59 4.38 10.15
N GLN A 77 -3.52 4.35 9.35
CA GLN A 77 -3.08 5.51 8.60
C GLN A 77 -2.64 5.11 7.19
N LEU A 78 -3.37 5.65 6.21
CA LEU A 78 -3.07 5.55 4.80
C LEU A 78 -2.74 6.95 4.25
N ILE A 79 -1.54 7.12 3.71
CA ILE A 79 -1.13 8.39 3.07
C ILE A 79 -1.08 8.22 1.55
N LEU A 80 -1.93 8.97 0.86
CA LEU A 80 -2.06 8.97 -0.60
C LEU A 80 -1.77 10.34 -1.25
N GLU A 81 -1.30 11.31 -0.47
CA GLU A 81 -1.02 12.67 -0.93
C GLU A 81 -0.10 12.70 -2.15
N LYS A 82 -0.29 13.65 -3.07
CA LYS A 82 0.55 13.82 -4.27
C LYS A 82 0.57 12.60 -5.20
N ASN A 83 -0.53 11.85 -5.27
CA ASN A 83 -0.82 10.94 -6.38
C ASN A 83 -1.63 11.66 -7.47
N ARG A 84 -2.10 10.91 -8.47
CA ARG A 84 -2.94 11.42 -9.57
C ARG A 84 -4.31 10.73 -9.55
N ILE A 85 -4.85 10.52 -8.35
CA ILE A 85 -6.07 9.73 -8.16
C ILE A 85 -7.23 10.47 -8.84
N GLU A 86 -7.75 9.87 -9.89
CA GLU A 86 -8.90 10.33 -10.68
C GLU A 86 -10.15 9.52 -10.32
N GLU A 87 -9.99 8.26 -9.92
CA GLU A 87 -11.08 7.36 -9.59
C GLU A 87 -10.79 6.56 -8.31
N ILE A 88 -11.82 6.41 -7.48
CA ILE A 88 -11.84 5.49 -6.35
C ILE A 88 -13.02 4.57 -6.58
N GLN A 89 -12.75 3.28 -6.80
CA GLN A 89 -13.81 2.33 -7.07
C GLN A 89 -14.69 2.08 -5.83
N PRO A 90 -15.99 1.76 -6.03
CA PRO A 90 -16.84 1.33 -4.94
C PRO A 90 -16.20 0.18 -4.15
N GLY A 91 -16.15 0.31 -2.83
CA GLY A 91 -15.57 -0.71 -1.96
C GLY A 91 -14.03 -0.68 -1.83
N ALA A 92 -13.32 0.24 -2.49
CA ALA A 92 -11.86 0.43 -2.37
C ALA A 92 -11.32 0.50 -0.94
N PHE A 93 -12.14 0.97 0.00
CA PHE A 93 -11.79 1.05 1.42
C PHE A 93 -12.62 0.11 2.31
N GLY A 94 -13.41 -0.80 1.73
CA GLY A 94 -14.34 -1.66 2.48
C GLY A 94 -13.66 -2.72 3.33
N GLN A 95 -12.37 -2.98 3.11
CA GLN A 95 -11.55 -3.93 3.86
C GLN A 95 -10.67 -3.27 4.94
N LEU A 96 -10.69 -1.93 5.03
CA LEU A 96 -9.96 -1.16 6.05
C LEU A 96 -10.71 -1.08 7.37
#